data_AF-A0A9E4A549-F1
#
_entry.id   AF-A0A9E4A549-F1
#
_cell.length_a   1.000
_cell.length_b   1.000
_cell.length_c   1.000
_cell.angle_alpha   90.00
_cell.angle_beta   90.00
_cell.angle_gamma   90.00
#
_symmetry.space_group_name_H-M   'P 1'
#
loop_
_entity.id
_entity.type
_entity.pdbx_description
1 polymer ?
#
loop_
_entity_poly.entity_id
_entity_poly.type
_entity_poly.pdbx_seq_one_letter_code
_entity_poly.pdbx_strand_id
1 'polypeptide(L)'
;MAYVIAEPCVDVMDTACVDVCPVDCIHTKDGEKQLYINPAECIDCAACEPACPVTAIFILDDLPEQWTSYIELNENFFEDFVKPTKAGAADGEDGAAAADEDKIGIEEFVQTIESPKSSIRPIFRPFVMLSQLVLGAFDAKFKRELEEMAQNPVIFSAPISTGINSLINLTLYPLVLFLLFSGGNIGSALFTGKGNFAIFLGVILALLEGLYRFRDDLTTTDSEEPSRYGASIYGWIPSLVFRLLLPALRPVLATEPTSPRSTMPGAVLTDGPIYQEDVRERYRRYGMLNRMEEEVDRYIIEIEFPRWVPDSTYKRKYDLPDRMPDYTYQVSLGEGTVDVETKLEDPRFTEVAGRISSFPLGFNNVFRIEAQPEDFQAMLRDKVLQIIVPKSGRVEDLVIDRPIHYAKIKG
;
A
#
# COMPACT_ATOMS: atom_id res chain seq x y z
N MET A 1 29.68 0.13 -8.78
CA MET A 1 29.84 -1.07 -9.63
C MET A 1 29.38 -2.23 -8.77
N ALA A 2 28.37 -2.97 -9.23
CA ALA A 2 27.11 -2.77 -8.54
C ALA A 2 26.27 -4.00 -8.26
N TYR A 3 26.89 -5.10 -7.85
CA TYR A 3 26.23 -6.39 -7.64
C TYR A 3 25.97 -7.18 -8.93
N VAL A 4 26.13 -8.50 -8.81
CA VAL A 4 26.04 -9.48 -9.88
C VAL A 4 25.11 -10.59 -9.44
N ILE A 5 24.16 -10.96 -10.30
CA ILE A 5 23.31 -12.15 -10.09
C ILE A 5 24.03 -13.36 -10.67
N ALA A 6 24.24 -14.38 -9.83
CA ALA A 6 24.98 -15.59 -10.14
C ALA A 6 24.07 -16.83 -10.32
N GLU A 7 24.70 -17.98 -10.53
CA GLU A 7 24.09 -19.28 -10.81
C GLU A 7 22.86 -19.65 -9.94
N PRO A 8 22.77 -19.33 -8.63
CA PRO A 8 21.60 -19.72 -7.83
C PRO A 8 20.27 -19.13 -8.30
N CYS A 9 20.27 -18.09 -9.14
CA CYS A 9 19.06 -17.51 -9.73
C CYS A 9 18.50 -18.35 -10.92
N VAL A 10 19.33 -19.19 -11.54
CA VAL A 10 18.99 -19.93 -12.75
C VAL A 10 17.82 -20.89 -12.49
N ASP A 11 16.79 -20.81 -13.33
CA ASP A 11 15.52 -21.57 -13.25
C ASP A 11 14.65 -21.28 -12.01
N VAL A 12 15.03 -20.31 -11.16
CA VAL A 12 14.24 -19.86 -9.99
C VAL A 12 13.48 -18.56 -10.30
N MET A 13 14.21 -17.54 -10.80
CA MET A 13 13.66 -16.25 -11.25
C MET A 13 12.66 -15.57 -10.29
N ASP A 14 12.96 -15.56 -9.00
CA ASP A 14 12.13 -14.87 -8.00
C ASP A 14 12.30 -13.33 -8.07
N THR A 15 11.18 -12.59 -8.06
CA THR A 15 11.18 -11.13 -8.27
C THR A 15 11.23 -10.30 -6.99
N ALA A 16 11.40 -10.88 -5.80
CA ALA A 16 11.46 -10.12 -4.54
C ALA A 16 12.59 -9.07 -4.55
N CYS A 17 13.71 -9.37 -5.21
CA CYS A 17 14.81 -8.43 -5.39
C CYS A 17 14.47 -7.24 -6.29
N VAL A 18 13.51 -7.39 -7.21
CA VAL A 18 13.02 -6.32 -8.11
C VAL A 18 12.21 -5.31 -7.31
N ASP A 19 11.32 -5.77 -6.44
CA ASP A 19 10.42 -4.92 -5.65
C ASP A 19 11.15 -4.03 -4.62
N VAL A 20 12.35 -4.45 -4.22
CA VAL A 20 13.21 -3.69 -3.28
C VAL A 20 14.27 -2.86 -4.00
N CYS A 21 14.46 -3.02 -5.31
CA CYS A 21 15.47 -2.30 -6.06
C CYS A 21 15.06 -0.82 -6.22
N PRO A 22 15.76 0.14 -5.62
CA PRO A 22 15.32 1.54 -5.60
C PRO A 22 15.42 2.25 -6.96
N VAL A 23 16.11 1.64 -7.92
CA VAL A 23 16.35 2.19 -9.27
C VAL A 23 15.79 1.30 -10.37
N ASP A 24 15.08 0.23 -10.01
CA ASP A 24 14.52 -0.76 -10.94
C ASP A 24 15.57 -1.28 -11.94
N CYS A 25 16.81 -1.52 -11.52
CA CYS A 25 17.91 -1.95 -12.39
C CYS A 25 17.96 -3.48 -12.61
N ILE A 26 16.96 -4.23 -12.13
CA ILE A 26 16.91 -5.70 -12.23
C ILE A 26 15.89 -6.10 -13.29
N HIS A 27 16.36 -6.83 -14.30
CA HIS A 27 15.58 -7.13 -15.50
C HIS A 27 15.76 -8.57 -15.97
N THR A 28 14.82 -9.05 -16.78
CA THR A 28 14.91 -10.32 -17.51
C THR A 28 14.15 -10.21 -18.84
N LYS A 29 14.44 -11.11 -19.79
CA LYS A 29 13.78 -11.20 -21.11
C LYS A 29 13.10 -12.57 -21.24
N ASP A 30 12.05 -12.66 -22.05
CA ASP A 30 11.41 -13.93 -22.36
C ASP A 30 12.41 -14.92 -22.97
N GLY A 31 12.53 -16.11 -22.36
CA GLY A 31 13.47 -17.16 -22.78
C GLY A 31 14.79 -17.19 -22.00
N GLU A 32 15.07 -16.18 -21.18
CA GLU A 32 16.16 -16.19 -20.22
C GLU A 32 15.83 -17.05 -19.00
N LYS A 33 16.88 -17.56 -18.34
CA LYS A 33 16.74 -18.46 -17.18
C LYS A 33 17.02 -17.78 -15.84
N GLN A 34 17.39 -16.51 -15.82
CA GLN A 34 17.74 -15.76 -14.62
C GLN A 34 17.40 -14.28 -14.76
N LEU A 35 17.47 -13.56 -13.63
CA LEU A 35 17.43 -12.11 -13.59
C LEU A 35 18.85 -11.54 -13.75
N TYR A 36 18.95 -10.31 -14.26
CA TYR A 36 20.21 -9.62 -14.50
C TYR A 36 20.18 -8.21 -13.89
N ILE A 37 21.28 -7.78 -13.26
CA ILE A 37 21.43 -6.43 -12.70
C ILE A 37 22.17 -5.56 -13.71
N ASN A 38 21.59 -4.40 -14.05
CA ASN A 38 22.22 -3.40 -14.90
C ASN A 38 23.28 -2.61 -14.09
N PRO A 39 24.59 -2.80 -14.37
CA PRO A 39 25.64 -2.15 -13.59
C PRO A 39 25.74 -0.65 -13.87
N ALA A 40 25.16 -0.15 -14.96
CA ALA A 40 25.12 1.27 -15.28
C ALA A 40 24.05 2.02 -14.46
N GLU A 41 22.98 1.34 -14.07
CA GLU A 41 21.86 1.93 -13.32
C GLU A 41 21.94 1.63 -11.81
N CYS A 42 22.58 0.52 -11.43
CA CYS A 42 22.65 0.13 -10.04
C CYS A 42 23.53 1.07 -9.21
N ILE A 43 23.01 1.45 -8.04
CA ILE A 43 23.60 2.45 -7.14
C ILE A 43 24.26 1.86 -5.89
N ASP A 44 24.65 0.59 -5.93
CA ASP A 44 25.38 -0.11 -4.86
C ASP A 44 24.66 -0.10 -3.48
N CYS A 45 23.33 0.00 -3.45
CA CYS A 45 22.55 0.20 -2.21
C CYS A 45 22.34 -1.04 -1.33
N ALA A 46 22.75 -2.23 -1.79
CA ALA A 46 22.64 -3.52 -1.09
C ALA A 46 21.21 -3.99 -0.75
N ALA A 47 20.14 -3.35 -1.25
CA ALA A 47 18.78 -3.72 -0.90
C ALA A 47 18.34 -5.07 -1.47
N CYS A 48 18.84 -5.43 -2.65
CA CYS A 48 18.46 -6.65 -3.37
C CYS A 48 19.12 -7.92 -2.80
N GLU A 49 20.32 -7.83 -2.24
CA GLU A 49 21.09 -8.96 -1.67
C GLU A 49 20.31 -9.74 -0.58
N PRO A 50 19.81 -9.10 0.50
CA PRO A 50 19.06 -9.81 1.55
C PRO A 50 17.64 -10.20 1.11
N ALA A 51 17.11 -9.57 0.05
CA ALA A 51 15.79 -9.90 -0.49
C ALA A 51 15.80 -11.15 -1.37
N CYS A 52 16.96 -11.59 -1.86
CA CYS A 52 17.05 -12.76 -2.72
C CYS A 52 16.86 -14.06 -1.91
N PRO A 53 15.77 -14.82 -2.12
CA PRO A 53 15.46 -16.00 -1.30
C PRO A 53 16.44 -17.17 -1.50
N VAL A 54 17.20 -17.14 -2.60
CA VAL A 54 18.22 -18.15 -2.96
C VAL A 54 19.64 -17.62 -2.85
N THR A 55 19.81 -16.41 -2.32
CA THR A 55 21.13 -15.78 -2.11
C THR A 55 21.99 -15.78 -3.39
N ALA A 56 21.39 -15.37 -4.51
CA ALA A 56 22.05 -15.36 -5.82
C ALA A 56 22.79 -14.05 -6.13
N ILE A 57 22.65 -13.02 -5.30
CA ILE A 57 23.14 -11.66 -5.59
C ILE A 57 24.38 -11.40 -4.73
N PHE A 58 25.50 -11.06 -5.37
CA PHE A 58 26.78 -10.81 -4.70
C PHE A 58 27.31 -9.44 -5.07
N ILE A 59 27.90 -8.73 -4.10
CA ILE A 59 28.77 -7.60 -4.42
C ILE A 59 30.01 -8.13 -5.16
N LEU A 60 30.54 -7.34 -6.10
CA LEU A 60 31.64 -7.78 -6.98
C LEU A 60 32.86 -8.30 -6.21
N ASP A 61 33.19 -7.65 -5.11
CA ASP A 61 34.35 -8.00 -4.27
C ASP A 61 34.17 -9.31 -3.49
N ASP A 62 32.92 -9.74 -3.26
CA ASP A 62 32.58 -10.96 -2.53
C ASP A 62 32.05 -12.08 -3.45
N LEU A 63 32.12 -11.88 -4.77
CA LEU A 63 31.70 -12.88 -5.75
C LEU A 63 32.67 -14.09 -5.72
N PRO A 64 32.18 -15.32 -5.48
CA PRO A 64 33.01 -16.52 -5.53
C PRO A 64 33.71 -16.69 -6.88
N GLU A 65 34.99 -17.08 -6.89
CA GLU A 65 35.81 -17.20 -8.12
C GLU A 65 35.13 -18.07 -9.21
N GLN A 66 34.42 -19.11 -8.81
CA GLN A 66 33.67 -20.01 -9.70
C GLN A 66 32.55 -19.32 -10.51
N TRP A 67 32.09 -18.15 -10.08
CA TRP A 67 31.03 -17.37 -10.73
C TRP A 67 31.52 -16.07 -11.36
N THR A 68 32.84 -15.88 -11.49
CA THR A 68 33.42 -14.70 -12.14
C THR A 68 32.86 -14.45 -13.55
N SER A 69 32.48 -15.51 -14.28
CA SER A 69 31.84 -15.40 -15.61
C SER A 69 30.46 -14.72 -15.59
N TYR A 70 29.80 -14.63 -14.43
CA TYR A 70 28.49 -13.98 -14.31
C TYR A 70 28.58 -12.46 -14.36
N ILE A 71 29.76 -11.88 -14.16
CA ILE A 71 29.99 -10.44 -14.31
C ILE A 71 29.68 -10.03 -15.76
N GLU A 72 30.37 -10.67 -16.72
CA GLU A 72 30.15 -10.42 -18.15
C GLU A 72 28.73 -10.80 -18.59
N LEU A 73 28.13 -11.85 -18.02
CA LEU A 73 26.74 -12.21 -18.35
C LEU A 73 25.72 -11.14 -17.93
N ASN A 74 25.90 -10.52 -16.77
CA ASN A 74 25.03 -9.42 -16.32
C ASN A 74 25.22 -8.19 -17.20
N GLU A 75 26.47 -7.86 -17.57
CA GLU A 75 26.76 -6.74 -18.48
C GLU A 75 26.20 -6.96 -19.88
N ASN A 76 26.49 -8.11 -20.49
CA ASN A 76 26.14 -8.42 -21.88
C ASN A 76 24.62 -8.46 -22.11
N PHE A 77 23.83 -8.79 -21.08
CA PHE A 77 22.37 -8.76 -21.20
C PHE A 77 21.83 -7.37 -21.60
N PHE A 78 22.50 -6.28 -21.19
CA PHE A 78 22.06 -4.91 -21.39
C PHE A 78 22.58 -4.24 -22.64
N GLU A 79 23.49 -4.86 -23.40
CA GLU A 79 23.99 -4.29 -24.67
C GLU A 79 22.84 -4.03 -25.67
N ASP A 80 21.87 -4.95 -25.73
CA ASP A 80 20.69 -4.90 -26.61
C ASP A 80 19.36 -4.87 -25.81
N PHE A 81 19.36 -4.45 -24.54
CA PHE A 81 18.13 -4.38 -23.74
C PHE A 81 17.41 -3.03 -23.93
N VAL A 82 16.20 -3.06 -24.48
CA VAL A 82 15.29 -1.91 -24.55
C VAL A 82 14.21 -2.06 -23.49
N LYS A 83 14.18 -1.14 -22.51
CA LYS A 83 13.20 -1.15 -21.42
C LYS A 83 11.79 -1.01 -21.99
N PRO A 84 10.86 -1.95 -21.76
CA PRO A 84 9.51 -1.90 -22.33
C PRO A 84 8.74 -0.70 -21.76
N THR A 85 8.37 0.23 -22.64
CA THR A 85 7.43 1.32 -22.33
C THR A 85 6.02 0.74 -22.22
N LYS A 86 5.28 1.09 -21.16
CA LYS A 86 3.88 0.68 -20.98
C LYS A 86 3.04 1.14 -22.17
N ALA A 87 2.62 0.21 -23.04
CA ALA A 87 1.63 0.46 -24.09
C ALA A 87 0.62 -0.70 -24.16
N GLY A 88 -0.65 -0.31 -24.20
CA GLY A 88 -1.86 -1.13 -24.32
C GLY A 88 -3.03 -0.25 -23.87
N ALA A 89 -3.80 0.38 -24.77
CA ALA A 89 -4.52 -0.30 -25.85
C ALA A 89 -4.25 0.24 -27.27
N ALA A 90 -3.60 -0.62 -28.05
CA ALA A 90 -3.77 -1.03 -29.45
C ALA A 90 -3.83 -0.03 -30.62
N ASP A 91 -3.02 -0.39 -31.61
CA ASP A 91 -2.85 0.15 -32.95
C ASP A 91 -3.95 -0.34 -33.92
N GLY A 92 -4.25 0.43 -34.98
CA GLY A 92 -4.99 -0.04 -36.15
C GLY A 92 -5.78 1.05 -36.90
N GLU A 93 -5.24 1.48 -38.04
CA GLU A 93 -5.95 2.25 -39.08
C GLU A 93 -7.25 1.56 -39.50
N ASP A 94 -8.36 2.31 -39.53
CA ASP A 94 -9.34 2.41 -40.63
C ASP A 94 -10.68 2.98 -40.14
N GLY A 95 -11.04 4.16 -40.64
CA GLY A 95 -12.42 4.47 -41.03
C GLY A 95 -13.46 4.87 -39.96
N ALA A 96 -13.60 6.18 -39.81
CA ALA A 96 -14.85 6.94 -39.91
C ALA A 96 -15.93 6.91 -38.79
N ALA A 97 -16.27 8.14 -38.38
CA ALA A 97 -17.62 8.67 -38.06
C ALA A 97 -18.30 8.15 -36.77
N ALA A 98 -19.02 8.93 -35.97
CA ALA A 98 -19.43 10.32 -35.98
C ALA A 98 -19.89 10.72 -34.55
N ALA A 99 -19.90 12.03 -34.31
CA ALA A 99 -20.78 12.83 -33.44
C ALA A 99 -21.70 12.13 -32.41
N ASP A 100 -21.76 12.65 -31.18
CA ASP A 100 -22.78 13.67 -30.85
C ASP A 100 -22.51 14.32 -29.48
N GLU A 101 -22.67 15.65 -29.43
CA GLU A 101 -22.72 16.47 -28.22
C GLU A 101 -24.17 16.58 -27.77
N ASP A 102 -24.55 16.10 -26.58
CA ASP A 102 -25.45 16.88 -25.70
C ASP A 102 -25.68 16.21 -24.33
N LYS A 103 -25.54 17.04 -23.28
CA LYS A 103 -26.16 16.98 -21.95
C LYS A 103 -25.96 15.71 -21.09
N ILE A 104 -25.38 15.90 -19.91
CA ILE A 104 -26.08 15.82 -18.60
C ILE A 104 -25.16 16.38 -17.49
N GLY A 105 -25.68 17.39 -16.78
CA GLY A 105 -25.54 17.64 -15.34
C GLY A 105 -24.16 17.60 -14.68
N ILE A 106 -23.60 18.78 -14.38
CA ILE A 106 -22.56 18.95 -13.37
C ILE A 106 -23.23 18.77 -11.99
N GLU A 107 -23.04 17.61 -11.37
CA GLU A 107 -23.17 17.47 -9.93
C GLU A 107 -21.83 17.82 -9.26
N GLU A 108 -21.94 18.82 -8.40
CA GLU A 108 -21.04 19.29 -7.37
C GLU A 108 -20.27 18.15 -6.65
N PHE A 109 -19.04 17.85 -7.10
CA PHE A 109 -18.11 16.99 -6.35
C PHE A 109 -17.36 17.80 -5.29
N VAL A 110 -18.12 18.42 -4.37
CA VAL A 110 -17.60 18.66 -3.02
C VAL A 110 -17.74 17.34 -2.27
N GLN A 111 -16.77 16.44 -2.44
CA GLN A 111 -16.65 15.33 -1.50
C GLN A 111 -16.10 15.88 -0.18
N THR A 112 -17.01 16.29 0.71
CA THR A 112 -16.83 16.05 2.13
C THR A 112 -16.32 14.61 2.30
N ILE A 113 -15.16 14.46 2.92
CA ILE A 113 -14.55 13.18 3.23
C ILE A 113 -15.51 12.43 4.15
N GLU A 114 -16.37 11.59 3.58
CA GLU A 114 -17.05 10.55 4.33
C GLU A 114 -16.04 9.43 4.58
N SER A 115 -15.83 9.10 5.85
CA SER A 115 -15.07 7.94 6.34
C SER A 115 -15.30 6.68 5.49
N PRO A 116 -14.31 5.77 5.36
CA PRO A 116 -14.40 4.60 4.49
C PRO A 116 -15.73 3.87 4.73
N LYS A 117 -16.61 3.92 3.71
CA LYS A 117 -17.92 3.26 3.78
C LYS A 117 -17.65 1.77 3.79
N SER A 118 -17.84 1.13 4.94
CA SER A 118 -17.67 -0.32 5.06
C SER A 118 -18.49 -1.05 4.00
N SER A 119 -17.91 -2.09 3.41
CA SER A 119 -18.65 -2.98 2.50
C SER A 119 -19.78 -3.73 3.22
N ILE A 120 -19.70 -3.90 4.55
CA ILE A 120 -20.80 -4.40 5.39
C ILE A 120 -21.98 -3.43 5.34
N ARG A 121 -23.17 -3.97 5.01
CA ARG A 121 -24.42 -3.20 4.95
C ARG A 121 -24.72 -2.55 6.31
N PRO A 122 -25.23 -1.31 6.34
CA PRO A 122 -25.42 -0.54 7.57
C PRO A 122 -26.27 -1.26 8.63
N ILE A 123 -27.26 -2.06 8.21
CA ILE A 123 -28.10 -2.84 9.12
C ILE A 123 -27.32 -3.89 9.93
N PHE A 124 -26.22 -4.41 9.40
CA PHE A 124 -25.41 -5.46 10.05
C PHE A 124 -24.23 -4.92 10.86
N ARG A 125 -23.81 -3.67 10.63
CA ARG A 125 -22.70 -3.02 11.35
C ARG A 125 -22.79 -3.11 12.88
N PRO A 126 -23.92 -2.72 13.54
CA PRO A 126 -24.00 -2.79 14.99
C PRO A 126 -23.91 -4.23 15.51
N PHE A 127 -24.45 -5.19 14.76
CA PHE A 127 -24.36 -6.61 15.13
C PHE A 127 -22.92 -7.11 15.09
N VAL A 128 -22.14 -6.75 14.06
CA VAL A 128 -20.73 -7.14 13.95
C VAL A 128 -19.91 -6.49 15.07
N MET A 129 -20.14 -5.21 15.34
CA MET A 129 -19.46 -4.46 16.40
C MET A 129 -19.75 -5.05 17.79
N LEU A 130 -21.01 -5.34 18.10
CA LEU A 130 -21.40 -5.97 19.38
C LEU A 130 -20.90 -7.40 19.52
N SER A 131 -20.67 -8.09 18.39
CA SER A 131 -20.25 -9.49 18.37
C SER A 131 -18.74 -9.68 18.46
N GLN A 132 -17.93 -8.62 18.57
CA GLN A 132 -16.47 -8.72 18.61
C GLN A 132 -15.95 -9.71 19.66
N LEU A 133 -16.57 -9.76 20.84
CA LEU A 133 -16.25 -10.77 21.86
C LEU A 133 -16.32 -12.21 21.32
N VAL A 134 -17.39 -12.54 20.61
CA VAL A 134 -17.64 -13.90 20.12
C VAL A 134 -16.80 -14.17 18.88
N LEU A 135 -16.74 -13.20 17.97
CA LEU A 135 -15.98 -13.28 16.73
C LEU A 135 -14.47 -13.42 16.98
N GLY A 136 -13.98 -12.89 18.10
CA GLY A 136 -12.58 -13.05 18.51
C GLY A 136 -12.18 -14.50 18.74
N ALA A 137 -13.13 -15.37 19.10
CA ALA A 137 -12.89 -16.80 19.31
C ALA A 137 -12.51 -17.54 18.02
N PHE A 138 -12.81 -16.97 16.86
CA PHE A 138 -12.69 -17.63 15.57
C PHE A 138 -11.24 -17.64 15.07
N ASP A 139 -10.99 -18.46 14.06
CA ASP A 139 -9.67 -18.62 13.47
C ASP A 139 -9.23 -17.41 12.64
N ALA A 140 -7.92 -17.36 12.34
CA ALA A 140 -7.30 -16.24 11.64
C ALA A 140 -7.92 -15.97 10.25
N LYS A 141 -8.27 -17.01 9.48
CA LYS A 141 -8.80 -16.84 8.12
C LYS A 141 -10.18 -16.17 8.15
N PHE A 142 -11.07 -16.65 9.02
CA PHE A 142 -12.40 -16.06 9.17
C PHE A 142 -12.33 -14.59 9.60
N LYS A 143 -11.50 -14.27 10.60
CA LYS A 143 -11.35 -12.90 11.10
C LYS A 143 -10.81 -11.96 10.01
N ARG A 144 -9.87 -12.43 9.19
CA ARG A 144 -9.34 -11.66 8.05
C ARG A 144 -10.41 -11.35 7.01
N GLU A 145 -11.18 -12.35 6.58
CA GLU A 145 -12.29 -12.13 5.64
C GLU A 145 -13.33 -11.13 6.19
N LEU A 146 -13.58 -11.16 7.50
CA LEU A 146 -14.49 -10.22 8.15
C LEU A 146 -13.91 -8.79 8.22
N GLU A 147 -12.61 -8.66 8.49
CA GLU A 147 -11.88 -7.38 8.53
C GLU A 147 -11.82 -6.74 7.12
N GLU A 148 -11.56 -7.55 6.09
CA GLU A 148 -11.65 -7.17 4.67
C GLU A 148 -13.04 -6.65 4.29
N MET A 149 -14.12 -7.28 4.78
CA MET A 149 -15.48 -6.79 4.55
C MET A 149 -15.80 -5.53 5.36
N ALA A 150 -15.25 -5.40 6.56
CA ALA A 150 -15.49 -4.26 7.44
C ALA A 150 -14.85 -2.99 6.89
N GLN A 151 -13.63 -3.07 6.33
CA GLN A 151 -12.86 -1.92 5.81
C GLN A 151 -12.77 -0.73 6.80
N ASN A 152 -13.04 -0.97 8.08
CA ASN A 152 -13.11 0.03 9.13
C ASN A 152 -12.86 -0.66 10.49
N PRO A 153 -11.78 -0.30 11.20
CA PRO A 153 -11.40 -0.95 12.46
C PRO A 153 -12.41 -0.73 13.59
N VAL A 154 -13.26 0.30 13.49
CA VAL A 154 -14.36 0.55 14.46
C VAL A 154 -15.43 -0.53 14.38
N ILE A 155 -15.68 -1.07 13.17
CA ILE A 155 -16.68 -2.12 12.97
C ILE A 155 -16.11 -3.47 13.38
N PHE A 156 -14.90 -3.79 12.90
CA PHE A 156 -14.21 -5.02 13.27
C PHE A 156 -12.70 -4.86 13.18
N SER A 157 -11.99 -5.38 14.17
CA SER A 157 -10.54 -5.47 14.18
C SER A 157 -10.13 -6.82 14.78
N ALA A 158 -9.32 -7.61 14.05
CA ALA A 158 -8.91 -8.92 14.51
C ALA A 158 -8.07 -8.91 15.81
N PRO A 159 -7.10 -7.97 16.00
CA PRO A 159 -6.38 -7.82 17.27
C PRO A 159 -7.31 -7.50 18.45
N ILE A 160 -8.19 -6.49 18.31
CA ILE A 160 -9.07 -6.03 19.39
C ILE A 160 -10.06 -7.13 19.77
N SER A 161 -10.70 -7.73 18.77
CA SER A 161 -11.66 -8.82 18.92
C SER A 161 -11.04 -10.03 19.63
N THR A 162 -9.83 -10.44 19.22
CA THR A 162 -9.08 -11.54 19.86
C THR A 162 -8.71 -11.19 21.31
N GLY A 163 -8.22 -9.97 21.56
CA GLY A 163 -7.86 -9.52 22.91
C GLY A 163 -9.05 -9.51 23.87
N ILE A 164 -10.20 -8.97 23.43
CA ILE A 164 -11.44 -8.98 24.22
C ILE A 164 -11.88 -10.42 24.52
N ASN A 165 -11.80 -11.31 23.53
CA ASN A 165 -12.14 -12.72 23.70
C ASN A 165 -11.21 -13.42 24.71
N SER A 166 -9.90 -13.21 24.61
CA SER A 166 -8.91 -13.77 25.55
C SER A 166 -9.12 -13.25 26.97
N LEU A 167 -9.47 -11.97 27.15
CA LEU A 167 -9.82 -11.42 28.45
C LEU A 167 -11.06 -12.10 29.05
N ILE A 168 -12.06 -12.41 28.22
CA ILE A 168 -13.25 -13.12 28.69
C ILE A 168 -12.94 -14.59 29.00
N ASN A 169 -12.03 -15.23 28.29
CA ASN A 169 -11.60 -16.61 28.60
C ASN A 169 -10.97 -16.74 29.99
N LEU A 170 -10.34 -15.68 30.51
CA LEU A 170 -9.86 -15.63 31.90
C LEU A 170 -10.98 -15.77 32.95
N THR A 171 -12.24 -15.52 32.58
CA THR A 171 -13.40 -15.72 33.46
C THR A 171 -14.24 -16.93 33.05
N LEU A 172 -14.41 -17.13 31.74
CA LEU A 172 -15.21 -18.21 31.18
C LEU A 172 -14.62 -19.58 31.52
N TYR A 173 -13.30 -19.76 31.38
CA TYR A 173 -12.68 -21.08 31.59
C TYR A 173 -12.73 -21.51 33.06
N PRO A 174 -12.36 -20.65 34.03
CA PRO A 174 -12.58 -20.97 35.44
C PRO A 174 -14.03 -21.28 35.78
N LEU A 175 -14.98 -20.51 35.24
CA LEU A 175 -16.40 -20.71 35.51
C LEU A 175 -16.90 -22.05 34.97
N VAL A 176 -16.58 -22.39 33.72
CA VAL A 176 -16.99 -23.64 33.09
C VAL A 176 -16.39 -24.84 33.83
N LEU A 177 -15.09 -24.81 34.12
CA LEU A 177 -14.45 -25.90 34.87
C LEU A 177 -14.98 -26.01 36.29
N PHE A 178 -15.22 -24.89 36.97
CA PHE A 178 -15.85 -24.88 38.28
C PHE A 178 -17.22 -25.54 38.25
N LEU A 179 -18.08 -25.20 37.30
CA LEU A 179 -19.41 -25.78 37.16
C LEU A 179 -19.36 -27.29 36.87
N LEU A 180 -18.44 -27.72 36.01
CA LEU A 180 -18.22 -29.14 35.68
C LEU A 180 -17.75 -29.93 36.90
N PHE A 181 -16.76 -29.43 37.64
CA PHE A 181 -16.20 -30.12 38.81
C PHE A 181 -17.15 -30.09 40.02
N SER A 182 -18.01 -29.07 40.11
CA SER A 182 -18.98 -28.90 41.19
C SER A 182 -20.31 -29.61 40.92
N GLY A 183 -20.48 -30.25 39.74
CA GLY A 183 -21.75 -30.86 39.34
C GLY A 183 -22.92 -29.86 39.32
N GLY A 184 -22.65 -28.59 39.05
CA GLY A 184 -23.64 -27.51 39.03
C GLY A 184 -24.04 -26.91 40.39
N ASN A 185 -23.51 -27.40 41.52
CA ASN A 185 -23.86 -26.86 42.84
C ASN A 185 -22.93 -25.69 43.25
N ILE A 186 -23.32 -24.47 42.89
CA ILE A 186 -22.48 -23.26 43.01
C ILE A 186 -22.19 -22.88 44.46
N GLY A 187 -23.16 -23.04 45.36
CA GLY A 187 -23.10 -22.47 46.71
C GLY A 187 -22.09 -23.15 47.63
N SER A 188 -22.15 -24.48 47.74
CA SER A 188 -21.27 -25.22 48.67
C SER A 188 -19.89 -25.52 48.09
N ALA A 189 -19.70 -25.42 46.77
CA ALA A 189 -18.47 -25.82 46.11
C ALA A 189 -17.40 -24.72 46.01
N LEU A 190 -17.80 -23.43 46.10
CA LEU A 190 -16.91 -22.28 45.86
C LEU A 190 -15.74 -22.18 46.85
N PHE A 191 -15.91 -22.69 48.07
CA PHE A 191 -14.87 -22.69 49.11
C PHE A 191 -14.28 -24.08 49.38
N THR A 192 -14.45 -25.02 48.44
CA THR A 192 -13.88 -26.36 48.54
C THR A 192 -12.54 -26.45 47.83
N GLY A 193 -11.66 -27.34 48.29
CA GLY A 193 -10.38 -27.60 47.60
C GLY A 193 -10.58 -28.02 46.14
N LYS A 194 -11.67 -28.73 45.83
CA LYS A 194 -12.02 -29.12 44.45
C LYS A 194 -12.45 -27.92 43.60
N GLY A 195 -13.28 -27.02 44.15
CA GLY A 195 -13.71 -25.80 43.47
C GLY A 195 -12.54 -24.85 43.18
N ASN A 196 -11.69 -24.62 44.17
CA ASN A 196 -10.49 -23.78 44.02
C ASN A 196 -9.53 -24.34 42.97
N PHE A 197 -9.31 -25.66 42.96
CA PHE A 197 -8.48 -26.32 41.95
C PHE A 197 -9.03 -26.14 40.53
N ALA A 198 -10.34 -26.30 40.35
CA ALA A 198 -10.99 -26.13 39.04
C ALA A 198 -10.88 -24.69 38.51
N ILE A 199 -11.06 -23.69 39.39
CA ILE A 199 -10.88 -22.27 39.05
C ILE A 199 -9.44 -22.01 38.63
N PHE A 200 -8.46 -22.47 39.43
CA PHE A 200 -7.04 -22.29 39.15
C PHE A 200 -6.63 -22.92 37.82
N LEU A 201 -7.07 -24.16 37.55
CA LEU A 201 -6.83 -24.83 36.29
C LEU A 201 -7.42 -24.05 35.10
N GLY A 202 -8.60 -23.46 35.26
CA GLY A 202 -9.23 -22.65 34.23
C GLY A 202 -8.43 -21.39 33.89
N VAL A 203 -7.88 -20.72 34.91
CA VAL A 203 -7.04 -19.53 34.71
C VAL A 203 -5.76 -19.92 33.96
N ILE A 204 -5.12 -21.03 34.35
CA ILE A 204 -3.92 -21.52 33.67
C ILE A 204 -4.21 -21.83 32.20
N LEU A 205 -5.30 -22.54 31.89
CA LEU A 205 -5.65 -22.86 30.51
C LEU A 205 -5.93 -21.60 29.68
N ALA A 206 -6.61 -20.61 30.25
CA ALA A 206 -6.87 -19.35 29.57
C ALA A 206 -5.57 -18.57 29.29
N LEU A 207 -4.63 -18.55 30.23
CA LEU A 207 -3.31 -17.93 30.05
C LEU A 207 -2.47 -18.65 29.00
N LEU A 208 -2.42 -19.99 29.04
CA LEU A 208 -1.69 -20.78 28.05
C LEU A 208 -2.26 -20.62 26.65
N GLU A 209 -3.59 -20.61 26.51
CA GLU A 209 -4.24 -20.31 25.23
C GLU A 209 -3.91 -18.89 24.78
N GLY A 210 -3.99 -17.89 25.66
CA GLY A 210 -3.63 -16.51 25.35
C GLY A 210 -2.20 -16.40 24.82
N LEU A 211 -1.23 -17.00 25.52
CA LEU A 211 0.16 -17.05 25.09
C LEU A 211 0.33 -17.73 23.73
N TYR A 212 -0.38 -18.83 23.47
CA TYR A 212 -0.36 -19.50 22.18
C TYR A 212 -0.93 -18.61 21.06
N ARG A 213 -2.05 -17.91 21.32
CA ARG A 213 -2.74 -17.08 20.33
C ARG A 213 -2.03 -15.77 20.02
N PHE A 214 -1.23 -15.27 20.97
CA PHE A 214 -0.40 -14.07 20.84
C PHE A 214 1.09 -14.40 20.67
N ARG A 215 1.44 -15.67 20.42
CA ARG A 215 2.85 -16.11 20.37
C ARG A 215 3.65 -15.31 19.33
N ASP A 216 3.03 -15.02 18.18
CA ASP A 216 3.68 -14.36 17.06
C ASP A 216 4.00 -12.88 17.41
N ASP A 217 3.13 -12.21 18.18
CA ASP A 217 3.35 -10.85 18.69
C ASP A 217 4.42 -10.81 19.80
N LEU A 218 4.54 -11.88 20.59
CA LEU A 218 5.46 -11.95 21.75
C LEU A 218 6.91 -12.33 21.40
N THR A 219 7.17 -12.98 20.25
CA THR A 219 8.51 -13.47 19.88
C THR A 219 9.28 -12.59 18.88
N THR A 220 8.63 -11.53 18.36
CA THR A 220 9.12 -10.42 17.52
C THR A 220 10.45 -10.57 16.76
N THR A 221 10.35 -10.82 15.44
CA THR A 221 11.08 -10.19 14.30
C THR A 221 10.42 -10.71 13.03
N ASP A 222 9.93 -9.82 12.16
CA ASP A 222 9.41 -10.13 10.81
C ASP A 222 8.27 -11.15 10.70
N SER A 223 7.06 -10.77 11.11
CA SER A 223 5.87 -11.43 10.59
C SER A 223 5.21 -10.54 9.54
N GLU A 224 5.62 -10.68 8.28
CA GLU A 224 4.82 -10.25 7.12
C GLU A 224 3.66 -11.25 6.84
N GLU A 225 3.12 -11.82 7.93
CA GLU A 225 1.97 -12.72 8.11
C GLU A 225 2.12 -14.21 7.76
N PRO A 226 2.16 -15.07 8.79
CA PRO A 226 1.23 -16.18 8.81
C PRO A 226 0.70 -16.51 10.22
N SER A 227 -0.63 -16.42 10.43
CA SER A 227 -1.37 -16.90 11.63
C SER A 227 -1.73 -15.91 12.74
N ARG A 228 -1.81 -14.61 12.44
CA ARG A 228 -1.82 -13.50 13.42
C ARG A 228 -2.61 -13.68 14.72
N TYR A 229 -3.82 -14.27 14.70
CA TYR A 229 -4.50 -14.67 15.93
C TYR A 229 -5.26 -15.99 15.74
N GLY A 230 -4.76 -17.08 16.32
CA GLY A 230 -5.43 -18.39 16.28
C GLY A 230 -6.84 -18.40 16.90
N ALA A 231 -7.60 -19.45 16.58
CA ALA A 231 -8.88 -19.72 17.22
C ALA A 231 -8.68 -20.04 18.72
N SER A 232 -9.70 -19.73 19.52
CA SER A 232 -9.81 -20.32 20.87
C SER A 232 -10.14 -21.81 20.79
N ILE A 233 -9.91 -22.53 21.90
CA ILE A 233 -10.19 -23.98 22.03
C ILE A 233 -11.62 -24.31 21.61
N TYR A 234 -12.59 -23.48 22.00
CA TYR A 234 -14.00 -23.70 21.67
C TYR A 234 -14.41 -23.08 20.31
N GLY A 235 -13.58 -22.20 19.75
CA GLY A 235 -13.86 -21.49 18.51
C GLY A 235 -13.50 -22.28 17.25
N TRP A 236 -12.71 -23.34 17.35
CA TRP A 236 -12.22 -24.09 16.18
C TRP A 236 -13.35 -24.74 15.35
N ILE A 237 -14.29 -25.42 16.01
CA ILE A 237 -15.42 -26.08 15.34
C ILE A 237 -16.38 -25.04 14.72
N PRO A 238 -16.85 -24.01 15.45
CA PRO A 238 -17.66 -22.94 14.85
C PRO A 238 -16.97 -22.26 13.67
N SER A 239 -15.65 -22.03 13.74
CA SER A 239 -14.90 -21.39 12.66
C SER A 239 -14.98 -22.19 11.36
N LEU A 240 -14.89 -23.52 11.43
CA LEU A 240 -14.99 -24.39 10.26
C LEU A 240 -16.37 -24.28 9.61
N VAL A 241 -17.44 -24.32 10.42
CA VAL A 241 -18.82 -24.23 9.94
C VAL A 241 -19.09 -22.88 9.31
N PHE A 242 -18.71 -21.79 9.99
CA PHE A 242 -18.95 -20.44 9.50
C PHE A 242 -18.12 -20.11 8.27
N ARG A 243 -16.90 -20.63 8.15
CA ARG A 243 -16.11 -20.46 6.92
C ARG A 243 -16.80 -21.07 5.71
N LEU A 244 -17.47 -22.21 5.86
CA LEU A 244 -18.23 -22.83 4.78
C LEU A 244 -19.49 -22.01 4.42
N LEU A 245 -20.09 -21.34 5.40
CA LEU A 245 -21.30 -20.53 5.22
C LEU A 245 -21.00 -19.10 4.75
N LEU A 246 -19.81 -18.57 5.02
CA LEU A 246 -19.46 -17.16 4.78
C LEU A 246 -19.61 -16.74 3.31
N PRO A 247 -19.23 -17.54 2.30
CA PRO A 247 -19.46 -17.19 0.89
C PRO A 247 -20.95 -17.00 0.56
N ALA A 248 -21.83 -17.81 1.16
CA ALA A 248 -23.27 -17.71 0.96
C ALA A 248 -23.89 -16.52 1.73
N LEU A 249 -23.31 -16.16 2.87
CA LEU A 249 -23.73 -15.01 3.69
C LEU A 249 -23.19 -13.68 3.15
N ARG A 250 -22.05 -13.68 2.46
CA ARG A 250 -21.38 -12.49 1.92
C ARG A 250 -22.31 -11.57 1.10
N PRO A 251 -23.11 -12.04 0.13
CA PRO A 251 -24.01 -11.16 -0.63
C PRO A 251 -25.13 -10.54 0.22
N VAL A 252 -25.48 -11.17 1.35
CA VAL A 252 -26.46 -10.64 2.30
C VAL A 252 -25.81 -9.61 3.23
N LEU A 253 -24.61 -9.92 3.74
CA LEU A 253 -23.90 -9.12 4.73
C LEU A 253 -23.20 -7.89 4.13
N ALA A 254 -22.69 -8.01 2.90
CA ALA A 254 -21.91 -6.97 2.23
C ALA A 254 -22.52 -6.60 0.87
N THR A 255 -22.26 -5.37 0.41
CA THR A 255 -22.52 -4.95 -0.97
C THR A 255 -21.35 -5.38 -1.87
N GLU A 256 -21.62 -5.74 -3.13
CA GLU A 256 -20.54 -6.02 -4.09
C GLU A 256 -19.61 -4.79 -4.22
N PRO A 257 -18.29 -4.99 -4.27
CA PRO A 257 -17.36 -3.88 -4.45
C PRO A 257 -17.56 -3.25 -5.83
N THR A 258 -17.82 -1.95 -5.86
CA THR A 258 -17.94 -1.14 -7.09
C THR A 258 -16.56 -0.75 -7.63
N SER A 259 -15.70 -1.72 -7.95
CA SER A 259 -14.52 -1.44 -8.76
C SER A 259 -14.28 -2.55 -9.78
N PRO A 260 -14.00 -2.23 -11.06
CA PRO A 260 -13.61 -3.23 -12.03
C PRO A 260 -12.32 -3.91 -11.57
N ARG A 261 -12.35 -5.25 -11.55
CA ARG A 261 -11.16 -6.08 -11.33
C ARG A 261 -10.13 -5.77 -12.42
N SER A 262 -8.97 -5.28 -12.02
CA SER A 262 -7.77 -5.36 -12.86
C SER A 262 -7.30 -6.82 -12.83
N THR A 263 -7.44 -7.52 -13.95
CA THR A 263 -6.91 -8.87 -14.12
C THR A 263 -5.47 -8.79 -14.64
N MET A 264 -4.51 -8.55 -13.75
CA MET A 264 -3.10 -8.85 -14.01
C MET A 264 -2.81 -10.26 -13.47
N PRO A 265 -2.39 -11.23 -14.30
CA PRO A 265 -2.01 -12.55 -13.81
C PRO A 265 -0.73 -12.45 -12.98
N GLY A 266 -0.78 -12.84 -11.70
CA GLY A 266 0.39 -12.88 -10.81
C GLY A 266 0.43 -11.84 -9.69
N ALA A 267 -0.52 -10.89 -9.63
CA ALA A 267 -0.61 -9.99 -8.48
C ALA A 267 -1.14 -10.75 -7.25
N VAL A 268 -0.38 -10.74 -6.15
CA VAL A 268 -0.91 -11.09 -4.82
C VAL A 268 -2.03 -10.09 -4.52
N LEU A 269 -3.25 -10.62 -4.44
CA LEU A 269 -4.48 -9.85 -4.24
C LEU A 269 -4.48 -9.19 -2.86
N THR A 270 -4.15 -7.90 -2.79
CA THR A 270 -4.46 -7.04 -1.63
C THR A 270 -5.19 -5.78 -2.12
N ASP A 271 -6.42 -5.96 -2.58
CA ASP A 271 -7.27 -4.88 -3.10
C ASP A 271 -8.19 -4.31 -2.00
N GLY A 272 -7.87 -3.09 -1.53
CA GLY A 272 -8.75 -2.28 -0.68
C GLY A 272 -8.67 -0.79 -1.06
N PRO A 273 -9.77 -0.02 -0.96
CA PRO A 273 -9.80 1.40 -1.35
C PRO A 273 -8.91 2.30 -0.47
N ILE A 274 -8.69 1.92 0.79
CA ILE A 274 -7.74 2.58 1.70
C ILE A 274 -6.31 2.44 1.16
N TYR A 275 -5.95 1.24 0.66
CA TYR A 275 -4.65 0.98 0.05
C TYR A 275 -4.45 1.79 -1.23
N GLN A 276 -5.50 1.97 -2.05
CA GLN A 276 -5.37 2.78 -3.27
C GLN A 276 -5.13 4.27 -2.98
N GLU A 277 -5.75 4.84 -1.94
CA GLU A 277 -5.47 6.22 -1.54
C GLU A 277 -4.09 6.36 -0.88
N ASP A 278 -3.67 5.42 -0.03
CA ASP A 278 -2.33 5.42 0.57
C ASP A 278 -1.23 5.27 -0.49
N VAL A 279 -1.48 4.46 -1.52
CA VAL A 279 -0.61 4.29 -2.68
C VAL A 279 -0.59 5.56 -3.54
N ARG A 280 -1.75 6.19 -3.79
CA ARG A 280 -1.83 7.46 -4.53
C ARG A 280 -1.11 8.59 -3.80
N GLU A 281 -1.29 8.67 -2.48
CA GLU A 281 -0.64 9.66 -1.64
C GLU A 281 0.87 9.41 -1.56
N ARG A 282 1.29 8.14 -1.55
CA ARG A 282 2.70 7.75 -1.72
C ARG A 282 3.26 8.23 -3.06
N TYR A 283 2.54 8.06 -4.17
CA TYR A 283 2.98 8.56 -5.47
C TYR A 283 3.08 10.09 -5.53
N ARG A 284 2.16 10.83 -4.89
CA ARG A 284 2.26 12.30 -4.76
C ARG A 284 3.52 12.73 -4.02
N ARG A 285 3.89 12.03 -2.94
CA ARG A 285 5.11 12.36 -2.17
C ARG A 285 6.38 12.23 -2.99
N TYR A 286 6.43 11.30 -3.93
CA TYR A 286 7.57 11.12 -4.83
C TYR A 286 7.43 11.86 -6.17
N GLY A 287 6.39 12.69 -6.34
CA GLY A 287 6.15 13.41 -7.58
C GLY A 287 5.73 12.54 -8.76
N MET A 288 5.36 11.27 -8.51
CA MET A 288 4.99 10.29 -9.53
C MET A 288 3.56 10.43 -10.04
N LEU A 289 2.73 11.20 -9.33
CA LEU A 289 1.39 11.55 -9.79
C LEU A 289 1.47 12.83 -10.64
N ASN A 290 1.98 12.65 -11.85
CA ASN A 290 2.12 13.70 -12.85
C ASN A 290 1.46 13.28 -14.16
N ARG A 291 1.08 14.27 -14.95
CA ARG A 291 0.47 14.11 -16.28
C ARG A 291 1.05 15.17 -17.20
N MET A 292 1.27 14.80 -18.45
CA MET A 292 1.65 15.72 -19.51
C MET A 292 0.70 15.49 -20.69
N GLU A 293 0.00 16.54 -21.08
CA GLU A 293 -0.87 16.56 -22.24
C GLU A 293 -0.25 17.42 -23.32
N GLU A 294 -0.27 16.91 -24.54
CA GLU A 294 0.26 17.59 -25.70
C GLU A 294 -0.90 18.10 -26.54
N GLU A 295 -1.02 19.42 -26.64
CA GLU A 295 -1.96 20.09 -27.52
C GLU A 295 -1.25 20.57 -28.79
N VAL A 296 -2.00 21.17 -29.72
CA VAL A 296 -1.47 21.59 -31.02
C VAL A 296 -0.39 22.67 -30.87
N ASP A 297 -0.56 23.60 -29.92
CA ASP A 297 0.26 24.79 -29.72
C ASP A 297 1.05 24.78 -28.40
N ARG A 298 0.76 23.86 -27.47
CA ARG A 298 1.36 23.84 -26.12
C ARG A 298 1.44 22.44 -25.52
N TYR A 299 2.25 22.32 -24.48
CA TYR A 299 2.27 21.23 -23.52
C TYR A 299 1.66 21.72 -22.21
N ILE A 300 0.80 20.90 -21.61
CA ILE A 300 0.22 21.13 -20.28
C ILE A 300 0.74 20.03 -19.37
N ILE A 301 1.58 20.42 -18.41
CA ILE A 301 2.15 19.51 -17.41
C ILE A 301 1.43 19.78 -16.09
N GLU A 302 0.93 18.72 -15.46
CA GLU A 302 0.30 18.77 -14.16
C GLU A 302 1.00 17.85 -13.18
N ILE A 303 1.30 18.34 -11.99
CA ILE A 303 1.92 17.57 -10.92
C ILE A 303 1.08 17.72 -9.65
N GLU A 304 0.63 16.61 -9.10
CA GLU A 304 -0.09 16.60 -7.83
C GLU A 304 0.88 16.50 -6.64
N PHE A 305 0.83 17.49 -5.76
CA PHE A 305 1.59 17.53 -4.53
C PHE A 305 0.86 16.77 -3.41
N PRO A 306 1.60 16.22 -2.42
CA PRO A 306 0.99 15.49 -1.33
C PRO A 306 0.10 16.41 -0.47
N ARG A 307 -1.02 15.85 -0.01
CA ARG A 307 -2.10 16.52 0.71
C ARG A 307 -2.10 16.16 2.19
N TRP A 308 -1.75 14.93 2.54
CA TRP A 308 -1.88 14.38 3.90
C TRP A 308 -0.61 13.70 4.41
N VAL A 309 -0.38 13.83 5.72
CA VAL A 309 0.72 13.15 6.39
C VAL A 309 0.28 11.72 6.72
N PRO A 310 0.99 10.67 6.23
CA PRO A 310 0.63 9.29 6.51
C PRO A 310 0.61 9.01 8.01
N ASP A 311 -0.39 8.24 8.45
CA ASP A 311 -0.45 7.84 9.85
C ASP A 311 0.69 6.86 10.15
N SER A 312 1.58 7.28 11.04
CA SER A 312 2.80 6.56 11.35
C SER A 312 3.21 6.79 12.79
N THR A 313 4.04 5.89 13.33
CA THR A 313 4.64 6.07 14.67
C THR A 313 5.42 7.38 14.74
N TYR A 314 6.01 7.82 13.62
CA TYR A 314 6.78 9.05 13.53
C TYR A 314 5.93 10.31 13.53
N LYS A 315 4.76 10.28 12.86
CA LYS A 315 3.76 11.35 12.96
C LYS A 315 3.40 11.62 14.42
N ARG A 316 3.17 10.57 15.22
CA ARG A 316 2.88 10.67 16.65
C ARG A 316 4.09 11.08 17.49
N LYS A 317 5.27 10.56 17.17
CA LYS A 317 6.51 10.83 17.91
C LYS A 317 6.99 12.27 17.77
N TYR A 318 6.82 12.86 16.59
CA TYR A 318 7.28 14.22 16.27
C TYR A 318 6.13 15.24 16.17
N ASP A 319 4.92 14.86 16.60
CA ASP A 319 3.72 15.72 16.58
C ASP A 319 3.49 16.40 15.22
N LEU A 320 3.60 15.62 14.14
CA LEU A 320 3.44 16.12 12.78
C LEU A 320 1.95 16.43 12.49
N PRO A 321 1.65 17.48 11.71
CA PRO A 321 0.28 17.86 11.39
C PRO A 321 -0.42 16.79 10.54
N ASP A 322 -1.76 16.84 10.45
CA ASP A 322 -2.50 15.93 9.57
C ASP A 322 -2.34 16.27 8.07
N ARG A 323 -2.20 17.55 7.75
CA ARG A 323 -2.02 18.04 6.37
C ARG A 323 -0.55 18.26 6.03
N MET A 324 -0.18 17.89 4.81
CA MET A 324 1.17 18.17 4.29
C MET A 324 1.37 19.68 4.07
N PRO A 325 2.50 20.24 4.51
CA PRO A 325 2.85 21.62 4.20
C PRO A 325 3.01 21.86 2.69
N ASP A 326 2.99 23.12 2.28
CA ASP A 326 3.25 23.49 0.89
C ASP A 326 4.73 23.31 0.55
N TYR A 327 4.97 22.79 -0.65
CA TYR A 327 6.31 22.65 -1.21
C TYR A 327 6.66 23.93 -1.97
N THR A 328 7.91 24.36 -1.88
CA THR A 328 8.49 25.31 -2.83
C THR A 328 8.82 24.57 -4.12
N TYR A 329 8.72 25.25 -5.26
CA TYR A 329 9.00 24.66 -6.56
C TYR A 329 9.79 25.62 -7.44
N GLN A 330 10.63 25.05 -8.29
CA GLN A 330 11.39 25.75 -9.31
C GLN A 330 11.23 24.98 -10.63
N VAL A 331 10.86 25.71 -11.68
CA VAL A 331 10.73 25.15 -13.04
C VAL A 331 11.82 25.76 -13.91
N SER A 332 12.52 24.93 -14.67
CA SER A 332 13.55 25.33 -15.63
C SER A 332 13.34 24.63 -16.96
N LEU A 333 13.64 25.35 -18.05
CA LEU A 333 13.63 24.81 -19.40
C LEU A 333 15.06 24.39 -19.78
N GLY A 334 15.23 23.11 -20.10
CA GLY A 334 16.45 22.54 -20.67
C GLY A 334 16.31 22.32 -22.17
N GLU A 335 17.34 21.75 -22.79
CA GLU A 335 17.30 21.39 -24.22
C GLU A 335 16.35 20.20 -24.44
N GLY A 336 15.10 20.51 -24.79
CA GLY A 336 14.05 19.50 -24.96
C GLY A 336 13.53 18.92 -23.64
N THR A 337 13.74 19.63 -22.52
CA THR A 337 13.22 19.21 -21.20
C THR A 337 12.58 20.34 -20.43
N VAL A 338 11.61 19.99 -19.58
CA VAL A 338 11.05 20.84 -18.53
C VAL A 338 11.40 20.17 -17.20
N ASP A 339 12.28 20.80 -16.45
CA ASP A 339 12.77 20.30 -15.18
C ASP A 339 12.02 21.00 -14.04
N VAL A 340 11.47 20.21 -13.12
CA VAL A 340 10.70 20.70 -11.97
C VAL A 340 11.35 20.18 -10.70
N GLU A 341 12.01 21.06 -9.96
CA GLU A 341 12.58 20.78 -8.64
C GLU A 341 11.62 21.25 -7.56
N THR A 342 11.30 20.38 -6.60
CA THR A 342 10.45 20.74 -5.45
C THR A 342 11.20 20.54 -4.14
N LYS A 343 10.91 21.38 -3.14
CA LYS A 343 11.52 21.31 -1.80
C LYS A 343 10.49 21.56 -0.69
N LEU A 344 10.63 20.82 0.41
CA LEU A 344 9.86 20.96 1.63
C LEU A 344 10.74 21.60 2.70
N GLU A 345 10.47 22.87 3.00
CA GLU A 345 11.27 23.68 3.91
C GLU A 345 10.74 23.69 5.36
N ASP A 346 9.67 22.94 5.65
CA ASP A 346 9.09 22.89 7.01
C ASP A 346 10.07 22.21 7.99
N PRO A 347 10.54 22.93 9.03
CA PRO A 347 11.55 22.41 9.96
C PRO A 347 11.14 21.11 10.67
N ARG A 348 9.84 20.88 10.86
CA ARG A 348 9.31 19.65 11.50
C ARG A 348 9.56 18.42 10.64
N PHE A 349 9.60 18.59 9.32
CA PHE A 349 9.83 17.51 8.36
C PHE A 349 11.32 17.33 8.06
N THR A 350 12.13 18.38 8.16
CA THR A 350 13.59 18.30 7.98
C THR A 350 14.26 17.36 8.99
N GLU A 351 13.82 17.35 10.25
CA GLU A 351 14.35 16.44 11.28
C GLU A 351 13.98 14.96 11.01
N VAL A 352 12.86 14.72 10.33
CA VAL A 352 12.27 13.40 10.10
C VAL A 352 12.74 12.78 8.79
N ALA A 353 12.89 13.58 7.73
CA ALA A 353 13.17 13.10 6.37
C ALA A 353 14.55 12.45 6.21
N GLY A 354 15.55 12.86 7.00
CA GLY A 354 16.86 12.20 7.03
C GLY A 354 16.85 10.82 7.71
N ARG A 355 15.72 10.42 8.30
CA ARG A 355 15.58 9.18 9.09
C ARG A 355 14.56 8.20 8.48
N ILE A 356 13.80 8.62 7.48
CA ILE A 356 12.69 7.82 6.92
C ILE A 356 12.52 8.11 5.42
N SER A 357 12.54 7.06 4.60
CA SER A 357 12.31 7.16 3.15
C SER A 357 10.89 7.61 2.78
N SER A 358 9.91 7.43 3.67
CA SER A 358 8.50 7.76 3.41
C SER A 358 8.19 9.26 3.31
N PHE A 359 9.13 10.13 3.71
CA PHE A 359 8.98 11.59 3.68
C PHE A 359 10.14 12.23 2.92
N PRO A 360 10.09 12.27 1.58
CA PRO A 360 11.10 12.98 0.81
C PRO A 360 10.99 14.50 1.06
N LEU A 361 12.13 15.17 1.20
CA LEU A 361 12.22 16.64 1.30
C LEU A 361 11.91 17.35 0.00
N GLY A 362 11.55 16.62 -1.05
CA GLY A 362 11.45 17.15 -2.39
C GLY A 362 11.54 16.02 -3.40
N PHE A 363 11.11 16.31 -4.61
CA PHE A 363 11.23 15.44 -5.76
C PHE A 363 11.55 16.27 -7.00
N ASN A 364 12.19 15.62 -7.96
CA ASN A 364 12.57 16.21 -9.23
C ASN A 364 11.84 15.46 -10.35
N ASN A 365 11.13 16.20 -11.21
CA ASN A 365 10.52 15.65 -12.41
C ASN A 365 11.17 16.26 -13.64
N VAL A 366 11.39 15.44 -14.66
CA VAL A 366 11.94 15.86 -15.95
C VAL A 366 10.97 15.43 -17.04
N PHE A 367 10.34 16.38 -17.71
CA PHE A 367 9.41 16.13 -18.82
C PHE A 367 10.13 16.40 -20.14
N ARG A 368 10.15 15.42 -21.04
CA ARG A 368 10.74 15.61 -22.37
C ARG A 368 9.74 16.28 -23.28
N ILE A 369 10.16 17.35 -23.94
CA ILE A 369 9.38 18.09 -24.93
C ILE A 369 10.16 18.11 -26.25
N GLU A 370 9.46 18.02 -27.38
CA GLU A 370 10.08 18.09 -28.71
C GLU A 370 10.29 19.54 -29.19
N ALA A 371 9.80 20.50 -28.41
CA ALA A 371 9.88 21.93 -28.68
C ALA A 371 11.06 22.61 -27.98
N GLN A 372 11.44 23.78 -28.50
CA GLN A 372 12.36 24.72 -27.87
C GLN A 372 11.60 26.02 -27.48
N PRO A 373 10.84 26.01 -26.37
CA PRO A 373 10.12 27.18 -25.88
C PRO A 373 11.07 28.29 -25.42
N GLU A 374 10.68 29.56 -25.59
CA GLU A 374 11.40 30.70 -25.00
C GLU A 374 11.06 30.89 -23.52
N ASP A 375 9.83 30.54 -23.12
CA ASP A 375 9.29 30.76 -21.79
C ASP A 375 8.24 29.69 -21.41
N PHE A 376 7.73 29.78 -20.18
CA PHE A 376 6.67 28.92 -19.66
C PHE A 376 5.83 29.69 -18.65
N GLN A 377 4.62 29.20 -18.38
CA GLN A 377 3.78 29.70 -17.29
C GLN A 377 3.52 28.58 -16.30
N ALA A 378 3.78 28.83 -15.01
CA ALA A 378 3.52 27.87 -13.94
C ALA A 378 2.57 28.45 -12.89
N MET A 379 1.61 27.64 -12.42
CA MET A 379 0.64 28.02 -11.40
C MET A 379 0.39 26.84 -10.45
N LEU A 380 0.56 27.06 -9.15
CA LEU A 380 0.19 26.11 -8.11
C LEU A 380 -1.18 26.48 -7.51
N ARG A 381 -2.15 25.56 -7.59
CA ARG A 381 -3.47 25.73 -6.98
C ARG A 381 -3.93 24.41 -6.37
N ASP A 382 -4.44 24.45 -5.13
CA ASP A 382 -5.03 23.29 -4.45
C ASP A 382 -4.15 22.02 -4.49
N LYS A 383 -2.83 22.19 -4.29
CA LYS A 383 -1.80 21.13 -4.38
C LYS A 383 -1.63 20.54 -5.79
N VAL A 384 -2.02 21.24 -6.85
CA VAL A 384 -1.75 20.86 -8.24
C VAL A 384 -0.93 21.96 -8.89
N LEU A 385 0.30 21.62 -9.29
CA LEU A 385 1.17 22.50 -10.07
C LEU A 385 0.88 22.26 -11.54
N GLN A 386 0.37 23.29 -12.22
CA GLN A 386 0.16 23.28 -13.66
C GLN A 386 1.22 24.13 -14.33
N ILE A 387 1.85 23.61 -15.38
CA ILE A 387 2.89 24.27 -16.18
C ILE A 387 2.46 24.21 -17.64
N ILE A 388 2.35 25.37 -18.26
CA ILE A 388 2.01 25.53 -19.67
C ILE A 388 3.29 25.93 -20.40
N VAL A 389 3.64 25.15 -21.42
CA VAL A 389 4.85 25.34 -22.21
C VAL A 389 4.48 25.44 -23.69
N PRO A 390 4.78 26.53 -24.40
CA PRO A 390 4.44 26.69 -25.80
C PRO A 390 5.31 25.75 -26.66
N LYS A 391 4.75 25.23 -27.76
CA LYS A 391 5.53 24.46 -28.75
C LYS A 391 6.42 25.35 -29.61
N SER A 392 6.10 26.63 -29.70
CA SER A 392 6.87 27.62 -30.47
C SER A 392 6.55 29.02 -29.96
N GLY A 393 7.55 29.91 -29.95
CA GLY A 393 7.35 31.30 -29.53
C GLY A 393 7.21 31.45 -28.02
N ARG A 394 6.45 32.45 -27.60
CA ARG A 394 6.21 32.77 -26.19
C ARG A 394 4.84 32.33 -25.72
N VAL A 395 4.67 32.10 -24.42
CA VAL A 395 3.38 31.80 -23.79
C VAL A 395 2.36 32.90 -24.05
N GLU A 396 2.81 34.15 -24.17
CA GLU A 396 1.95 35.31 -24.47
C GLU A 396 1.25 35.22 -25.83
N ASP A 397 1.82 34.44 -26.77
CA ASP A 397 1.28 34.23 -28.11
C ASP A 397 0.22 33.13 -28.15
N LEU A 398 0.07 32.35 -27.06
CA LEU A 398 -0.95 31.31 -26.95
C LEU A 398 -2.32 31.94 -26.66
N VAL A 399 -3.34 31.49 -27.39
CA VAL A 399 -4.73 31.74 -27.00
C VAL A 399 -5.06 30.80 -25.84
N ILE A 400 -4.67 31.23 -24.63
CA ILE A 400 -5.07 30.56 -23.39
C ILE A 400 -6.52 30.98 -23.15
N ASP A 401 -7.47 30.16 -23.61
CA ASP A 401 -8.87 30.33 -23.23
C ASP A 401 -8.93 30.20 -21.71
N ARG A 402 -9.12 31.32 -21.01
CA ARG A 402 -9.06 31.33 -19.55
C ARG A 402 -10.18 30.43 -19.03
N PRO A 403 -9.84 29.53 -18.09
CA PRO A 403 -10.57 29.53 -16.83
C PRO A 403 -9.58 29.76 -15.70
N ILE A 404 -8.85 30.88 -15.73
CA ILE A 404 -8.28 31.40 -14.49
C ILE A 404 -9.48 31.96 -13.71
N HIS A 405 -10.15 31.09 -12.94
CA HIS A 405 -11.18 31.51 -12.00
C HIS A 405 -10.55 32.46 -10.98
N TYR A 406 -10.59 33.76 -11.28
CA TYR A 406 -10.51 34.82 -10.29
C TYR A 406 -11.78 34.73 -9.44
N ALA A 407 -11.77 33.93 -8.37
CA ALA A 407 -12.66 34.18 -7.26
C ALA A 407 -12.07 35.33 -6.45
N LYS A 408 -12.39 36.55 -6.89
CA LYS A 408 -12.26 37.77 -6.10
C LYS A 408 -13.04 37.53 -4.80
N ILE A 409 -12.34 37.32 -3.69
CA ILE A 409 -12.96 37.30 -2.37
C ILE A 409 -13.56 38.69 -2.18
N LYS A 410 -14.90 38.78 -2.25
CA LYS A 410 -15.62 39.92 -1.70
C LYS A 410 -15.32 39.92 -0.20
N GLY A 411 -14.82 41.06 0.28
CA GLY A 411 -14.32 41.24 1.65
C GLY A 411 -15.37 41.19 2.74
#